data_AF-A0A1Q9A1H5-F1
#
_entry.id   AF-A0A1Q9A1H5-F1
#
_cell.length_a   1.000
_cell.length_b   1.000
_cell.length_c   1.000
_cell.angle_alpha   90.00
_cell.angle_beta   90.00
_cell.angle_gamma   90.00
#
_symmetry.space_group_name_H-M   'P 1'
#
loop_
_entity.id
_entity.type
_entity.pdbx_description
1 polymer ?
#
loop_
_entity_poly.entity_id
_entity_poly.type
_entity_poly.pdbx_seq_one_letter_code
_entity_poly.pdbx_strand_id
1 'polypeptide(L)' 'MMTISYRRLMISAALLGAVSVATAGCGRKGDLDKPSTPVAQQNKADAPTQSKTPDKKFFLDPLL' A
#
# COMPACT_ATOMS: atom_id res chain seq x y z
N MET A 1 -13.75 -20.20 -32.41
CA MET A 1 -13.91 -18.82 -31.89
C MET A 1 -14.17 -18.77 -30.38
N MET A 2 -15.09 -19.59 -29.86
CA MET A 2 -15.46 -19.63 -28.41
C MET A 2 -14.29 -19.94 -27.46
N THR A 3 -13.42 -20.89 -27.82
CA THR A 3 -12.27 -21.33 -26.99
C THR A 3 -11.17 -20.27 -26.88
N ILE A 4 -10.95 -19.47 -27.93
CA ILE A 4 -10.01 -18.35 -27.94
C ILE A 4 -10.51 -17.23 -27.03
N SER A 5 -11.83 -16.98 -27.04
CA SER A 5 -12.48 -15.99 -26.17
C SER A 5 -12.39 -16.40 -24.71
N TYR A 6 -12.65 -17.67 -24.38
CA TYR A 6 -12.52 -18.20 -23.02
C TYR A 6 -11.09 -18.15 -22.50
N ARG A 7 -10.12 -18.53 -23.33
CA ARG A 7 -8.71 -18.46 -22.97
C ARG A 7 -8.27 -17.04 -22.64
N ARG A 8 -8.71 -16.04 -23.42
CA ARG A 8 -8.42 -14.62 -23.15
C ARG A 8 -9.06 -14.15 -21.86
N LEU A 9 -10.31 -14.52 -21.61
CA LEU A 9 -11.03 -14.20 -20.37
C LEU A 9 -10.30 -14.73 -19.12
N MET A 10 -9.86 -16.00 -19.17
CA MET A 10 -9.12 -16.62 -18.08
C MET A 10 -7.76 -15.94 -17.84
N ILE A 11 -7.03 -15.60 -18.91
CA ILE A 11 -5.75 -14.88 -18.78
C ILE A 11 -5.97 -13.49 -18.16
N SER A 12 -6.97 -12.74 -18.61
CA SER A 12 -7.30 -11.43 -18.04
C SER A 12 -7.69 -11.51 -16.56
N ALA A 13 -8.50 -12.50 -16.18
CA ALA A 13 -8.89 -12.73 -14.79
C ALA A 13 -7.68 -13.09 -13.91
N ALA A 14 -6.77 -13.94 -14.41
CA ALA A 14 -5.56 -14.31 -13.68
C ALA A 14 -4.63 -13.11 -13.47
N LEU A 15 -4.44 -12.27 -14.50
CA LEU A 15 -3.61 -11.07 -14.42
C LEU A 15 -4.20 -10.05 -13.43
N LEU A 16 -5.51 -9.79 -13.50
CA LEU A 16 -6.19 -8.91 -12.54
C LEU A 16 -6.06 -9.43 -11.11
N GLY A 17 -6.31 -10.72 -10.90
CA GLY A 17 -6.16 -11.35 -9.58
C GLY A 17 -4.74 -11.23 -9.03
N ALA A 18 -3.72 -11.47 -9.85
CA ALA A 18 -2.32 -11.34 -9.44
C ALA A 18 -1.97 -9.90 -9.04
N VAL A 19 -2.42 -8.90 -9.80
CA VAL A 19 -2.21 -7.48 -9.47
C VAL A 19 -2.94 -7.09 -8.19
N SER A 20 -4.19 -7.53 -8.01
CA SER A 20 -4.95 -7.27 -6.79
C SER A 20 -4.26 -7.84 -5.54
N VAL A 21 -3.73 -9.06 -5.61
CA VAL A 21 -3.00 -9.69 -4.50
C VAL A 21 -1.69 -8.96 -4.22
N ALA A 22 -0.91 -8.64 -5.27
CA ALA A 22 0.36 -7.95 -5.13
C ALA A 22 0.19 -6.55 -4.51
N THR A 23 -0.82 -5.79 -4.95
CA THR A 23 -1.09 -4.44 -4.45
C THR A 23 -1.71 -4.42 -3.06
N ALA A 24 -2.56 -5.41 -2.71
CA ALA A 24 -3.08 -5.57 -1.35
C ALA A 24 -1.95 -5.82 -0.32
N GLY A 25 -0.86 -6.48 -0.74
CA GLY A 25 0.34 -6.67 0.08
C GLY A 25 1.34 -5.51 0.05
N CYS A 26 1.19 -4.54 -0.85
CA CYS A 26 2.11 -3.41 -1.04
C CYS A 26 1.77 -2.19 -0.14
N GLY A 27 1.25 -2.47 1.06
CA GLY A 27 0.98 -1.48 2.13
C GLY A 27 1.96 -1.62 3.31
N ARG A 28 1.78 -0.82 4.39
CA ARG A 28 2.64 -0.81 5.58
C ARG A 28 2.67 -2.20 6.24
N LYS A 29 3.64 -3.02 5.83
CA LYS A 29 3.94 -4.32 6.41
C LYS A 29 4.66 -4.09 7.74
N GLY A 30 3.88 -3.94 8.79
CA GLY A 30 4.37 -3.74 10.16
C GLY A 30 3.19 -3.53 11.09
N ASP A 31 3.34 -3.96 12.34
CA ASP A 31 2.36 -3.64 13.37
C ASP A 31 2.20 -2.12 13.43
N LEU A 32 0.95 -1.65 13.51
CA LEU A 32 0.71 -0.23 13.75
C LEU A 32 1.08 0.02 15.20
N ASP A 33 1.79 1.12 15.46
CA ASP A 33 2.02 1.53 16.83
C ASP A 33 0.66 1.64 17.54
N LYS A 34 0.54 1.01 18.71
CA LYS A 34 -0.66 1.12 19.53
C LYS A 34 -0.93 2.60 19.83
N PRO A 35 -2.19 3.01 20.03
CA PRO A 35 -2.52 4.40 20.38
C PRO A 35 -1.78 4.90 21.62
N SER A 36 -1.45 4.00 22.55
CA SER A 36 -0.71 4.28 23.77
C SER A 36 0.82 4.29 23.60
N THR A 37 1.36 4.03 22.41
CA THR A 37 2.80 4.02 22.17
C THR A 37 3.38 5.43 22.36
N PRO A 38 4.37 5.61 23.25
CA PRO A 38 5.01 6.89 23.47
C PRO A 38 5.59 7.48 22.19
N VAL A 39 5.48 8.79 22.00
CA VAL A 39 5.92 9.51 20.78
C VAL A 39 7.36 9.18 20.37
N ALA A 40 8.27 9.03 21.35
CA ALA A 40 9.67 8.68 21.10
C ALA A 40 9.87 7.31 20.44
N GLN A 41 8.90 6.41 20.60
CA GLN A 41 8.92 5.03 20.11
C GLN A 41 8.03 4.82 18.87
N GLN A 42 7.25 5.83 18.47
CA GLN A 42 6.41 5.75 17.27
C GLN A 42 7.26 5.73 15.99
N ASN A 43 6.83 4.95 15.01
CA ASN A 43 7.44 4.77 13.69
C ASN A 43 8.90 4.27 13.72
N LYS A 44 9.31 3.62 14.80
CA LYS A 44 10.59 2.91 14.90
C LYS A 44 10.44 1.49 14.34
N ALA A 45 10.06 1.38 13.06
CA ALA A 45 10.23 0.11 12.36
C ALA A 45 11.72 -0.02 12.00
N ASP A 46 12.29 -1.24 12.08
CA ASP A 46 13.63 -1.60 11.59
C ASP A 46 13.76 -1.48 10.04
N ALA A 47 12.94 -0.62 9.43
CA ALA A 47 12.98 -0.29 8.02
C ALA A 47 14.22 0.58 7.73
N PRO A 48 14.87 0.39 6.57
CA PRO A 48 16.00 1.22 6.16
C PRO A 48 15.60 2.70 6.23
N THR A 49 16.51 3.52 6.78
CA THR A 49 16.36 4.95 7.07
C THR A 49 15.48 5.64 6.03
N GLN A 50 14.24 5.93 6.40
CA GLN A 50 13.31 6.62 5.53
C GLN A 50 13.89 8.00 5.21
N SER A 51 14.17 8.25 3.94
CA SER A 51 14.63 9.56 3.47
C SER A 51 13.65 10.61 3.97
N LYS A 52 14.16 11.65 4.65
CA LYS A 52 13.37 12.77 5.17
C LYS A 52 12.47 13.28 4.04
N THR A 53 11.19 12.94 4.13
CA THR A 53 10.21 13.39 3.15
C THR A 53 10.07 14.90 3.36
N PRO A 54 10.23 15.73 2.32
CA PRO A 54 10.09 17.16 2.47
C PRO A 54 8.70 17.49 3.00
N ASP A 55 8.64 18.45 3.93
CA ASP A 55 7.37 18.96 4.48
C ASP A 55 6.53 19.51 3.33
N LYS A 56 5.46 18.79 2.97
CA LYS A 56 4.52 19.19 1.93
C LYS A 56 3.27 19.75 2.60
N LYS A 57 2.82 20.91 2.13
CA LYS A 57 1.56 21.51 2.58
C LYS A 57 0.41 20.52 2.37
N PHE A 58 -0.40 20.30 3.39
CA PHE A 58 -1.54 19.40 3.27
C PHE A 58 -2.64 20.12 2.50
N PHE A 59 -3.29 19.43 1.57
CA PHE A 59 -4.32 20.04 0.72
C PHE A 59 -5.49 20.63 1.55
N LEU A 60 -5.75 20.06 2.73
CA LEU A 60 -6.82 20.49 3.63
C LEU A 60 -6.37 21.49 4.70
N ASP A 61 -5.12 21.99 4.66
CA ASP A 61 -4.68 23.08 5.55
C ASP A 61 -5.58 24.33 5.53
N PRO A 62 -6.27 24.70 4.43
CA PRO A 62 -7.22 25.82 4.43
C PRO A 62 -8.53 25.55 5.17
N LEU A 63 -8.79 24.31 5.60
CA LEU A 63 -10.05 23.89 6.26
C LEU A 63 -9.90 23.66 7.77
N LEU A 64 -8.69 23.88 8.31
CA LEU A 64 -8.32 23.75 9.71
C LEU A 64 -8.05 25.14 10.29
#